data_AF-A0A7W1FD14-F1
#
_entry.id   AF-A0A7W1FD14-F1
#
_cell.length_a   1.000
_cell.length_b   1.000
_cell.length_c   1.000
_cell.angle_alpha   90.00
_cell.angle_beta   90.00
_cell.angle_gamma   90.00
#
_symmetry.space_group_name_H-M   'P 1'
#
loop_
_entity.id
_entity.type
_entity.pdbx_description
1 polymer ?
#
loop_
_entity_poly.entity_id
_entity_poly.type
_entity_poly.pdbx_seq_one_letter_code
_entity_poly.pdbx_strand_id
1 'polypeptide(L)'
;IEISSGRPFNIITNVDANGDQATQTDRPNVLADGTLCVPGSRLASGQFCGNQFDRDQNGNLVFPTGNLGRNLGMTHSFASFDLRIARAIRFGERVRLDLIAEGFNLFNRFNEASASPFFTDVNAFGERTKSGRYFSRPTASFDPRQFQFGAKLYF
;
A
#
# COMPACT_ATOMS: atom_id res chain seq x y z
N ILE A 1 10.17 -17.66 -8.21
CA ILE A 1 10.55 -16.28 -7.84
C ILE A 1 9.39 -15.37 -8.21
N GLU A 2 9.00 -14.48 -7.32
CA GLU A 2 7.94 -13.51 -7.54
C GLU A 2 8.51 -12.12 -7.34
N ILE A 3 8.25 -11.21 -8.29
CA ILE A 3 8.70 -9.82 -8.26
C ILE A 3 7.56 -8.98 -8.82
N SER A 4 7.22 -7.89 -8.13
CA SER A 4 6.28 -6.91 -8.65
C SER A 4 6.62 -5.51 -8.17
N SER A 5 6.18 -4.51 -8.94
CA SER A 5 6.24 -3.12 -8.50
C SER A 5 5.32 -2.89 -7.30
N GLY A 6 5.47 -1.74 -6.66
CA GLY A 6 4.48 -1.28 -5.69
C GLY A 6 3.06 -1.24 -6.27
N ARG A 7 2.08 -1.29 -5.38
CA ARG A 7 0.67 -1.18 -5.73
C ARG A 7 0.19 0.24 -5.50
N PRO A 8 -0.51 0.85 -6.46
CA PRO A 8 -1.09 2.17 -6.25
C PRO A 8 -2.25 2.14 -5.27
N PHE A 9 -2.44 3.24 -4.52
CA PHE A 9 -3.61 3.46 -3.67
C PHE A 9 -4.04 4.93 -3.67
N ASN A 10 -5.31 5.17 -3.31
CA ASN A 10 -5.83 6.53 -3.15
C ASN A 10 -5.42 7.10 -1.79
N ILE A 11 -4.98 8.36 -1.79
CA ILE A 11 -4.71 9.11 -0.57
C ILE A 11 -5.94 9.94 -0.24
N ILE A 12 -6.35 9.93 1.03
CA ILE A 12 -7.56 10.57 1.52
C ILE A 12 -7.28 11.49 2.71
N THR A 13 -8.19 12.43 2.94
CA THR A 13 -8.15 13.41 4.03
C THR A 13 -8.55 12.81 5.38
N ASN A 14 -9.39 11.77 5.39
CA ASN A 14 -10.09 11.26 6.57
C ASN A 14 -11.01 12.31 7.24
N VAL A 15 -11.46 13.29 6.47
CA VAL A 15 -12.34 14.38 6.89
C VAL A 15 -13.33 14.60 5.75
N ASP A 16 -14.59 14.83 6.11
CA ASP A 16 -15.63 15.28 5.17
C ASP A 16 -15.38 16.76 4.83
N ALA A 17 -14.62 16.99 3.76
CA ALA A 17 -14.26 18.31 3.26
C ALA A 17 -15.32 18.87 2.29
N ASN A 18 -16.12 17.99 1.69
CA ASN A 18 -17.09 18.36 0.66
C ASN A 18 -18.56 18.42 1.16
N GLY A 19 -18.82 18.04 2.41
CA GLY A 19 -20.13 18.07 3.06
C GLY A 19 -21.08 16.93 2.67
N ASP A 20 -20.58 15.85 2.07
CA ASP A 20 -21.37 14.69 1.63
C ASP A 20 -21.57 13.60 2.71
N GLN A 21 -21.10 13.87 3.94
CA GLN A 21 -21.15 12.96 5.09
C GLN A 21 -20.25 11.70 4.93
N ALA A 22 -19.26 11.72 4.03
CA ALA A 22 -18.35 10.60 3.79
C ALA A 22 -16.86 10.97 3.96
N THR A 23 -16.36 10.81 5.18
CA THR A 23 -14.97 11.16 5.55
C THR A 23 -13.87 10.34 4.86
N GLN A 24 -14.20 9.19 4.26
CA GLN A 24 -13.25 8.26 3.66
C GLN A 24 -13.13 8.36 2.13
N THR A 25 -13.78 9.35 1.52
CA THR A 25 -13.83 9.46 0.06
C THR A 25 -13.12 10.71 -0.49
N ASP A 26 -12.86 11.68 0.39
CA ASP A 26 -12.27 12.95 0.01
C ASP A 26 -10.76 12.89 -0.18
N ARG A 27 -10.30 13.42 -1.32
CA ARG A 27 -8.89 13.54 -1.66
C ARG A 27 -8.32 14.83 -1.05
N PRO A 28 -7.02 14.87 -0.71
CA PRO A 28 -6.38 16.11 -0.30
C PRO A 28 -6.10 17.03 -1.49
N ASN A 29 -5.78 18.28 -1.18
CA ASN A 29 -5.09 19.18 -2.09
C ASN A 29 -3.57 18.95 -2.00
N VAL A 30 -2.88 19.18 -3.11
CA VAL A 30 -1.43 19.20 -3.21
C VAL A 30 -0.94 20.64 -3.36
N LEU A 31 -0.05 21.06 -2.45
CA LEU A 31 0.60 22.37 -2.48
C LEU A 31 1.78 22.38 -3.47
N ALA A 32 2.38 23.55 -3.72
CA ALA A 32 3.47 23.70 -4.68
C ALA A 32 4.75 22.91 -4.31
N ASP A 33 4.98 22.68 -3.02
CA ASP A 33 6.03 21.81 -2.47
C ASP A 33 5.64 20.31 -2.49
N GLY A 34 4.40 20.03 -2.89
CA GLY A 34 3.75 18.73 -2.90
C GLY A 34 3.24 18.25 -1.53
N THR A 35 3.31 19.09 -0.49
CA THR A 35 2.68 18.79 0.80
C THR A 35 1.17 18.65 0.61
N LEU A 36 0.58 17.64 1.26
CA LEU A 36 -0.85 17.38 1.16
C LEU A 36 -1.61 18.11 2.27
N CYS A 37 -2.81 18.59 1.99
CA CYS A 37 -3.65 19.25 3.00
C CYS A 37 -5.15 19.07 2.72
N VAL A 38 -5.98 19.30 3.74
CA VAL A 38 -7.44 19.19 3.61
C VAL A 38 -7.95 20.37 2.78
N PRO A 39 -8.69 20.15 1.68
CA PRO A 39 -9.22 21.22 0.85
C PRO A 39 -10.04 22.23 1.66
N GLY A 40 -9.85 23.52 1.39
CA GLY A 40 -10.56 24.60 2.08
C GLY A 40 -10.18 24.82 3.55
N SER A 41 -9.31 23.99 4.14
CA SER A 41 -8.80 24.19 5.51
C SER A 41 -7.78 25.32 5.60
N ARG A 42 -7.64 25.93 6.78
CA ARG A 42 -6.63 26.96 7.05
C ARG A 42 -5.29 26.32 7.44
N LEU A 43 -4.23 26.66 6.72
CA LEU A 43 -2.86 26.22 7.00
C LEU A 43 -2.25 27.03 8.15
N ALA A 44 -1.17 26.52 8.74
CA ALA A 44 -0.40 27.24 9.75
C ALA A 44 0.19 28.56 9.24
N SER A 45 0.42 28.69 7.92
CA SER A 45 0.82 29.95 7.27
C SER A 45 -0.29 31.00 7.22
N GLY A 46 -1.52 30.68 7.65
CA GLY A 46 -2.68 31.56 7.60
C GLY A 46 -3.43 31.55 6.27
N GLN A 47 -2.84 31.00 5.21
CA GLN A 47 -3.47 30.79 3.89
C GLN A 47 -4.39 29.58 3.91
N PHE A 48 -5.39 29.56 3.03
CA PHE A 48 -6.19 28.36 2.77
C PHE A 48 -5.43 27.33 1.91
N CYS A 49 -5.70 26.06 2.21
CA CYS A 49 -5.29 24.93 1.40
C CYS A 49 -6.13 24.87 0.11
N GLY A 50 -5.68 25.61 -0.92
CA GLY A 50 -6.47 25.87 -2.12
C GLY A 50 -7.54 26.92 -1.87
N ASN A 51 -8.68 26.82 -2.57
CA ASN A 51 -9.81 27.71 -2.36
C ASN A 51 -10.68 27.22 -1.20
N GLN A 52 -11.34 28.14 -0.49
CA GLN A 52 -12.33 27.80 0.54
C GLN A 52 -13.59 27.17 -0.08
N PHE A 53 -13.95 27.61 -1.29
CA PHE A 53 -15.04 27.07 -2.10
C PHE A 53 -14.55 26.95 -3.54
N ASP A 54 -14.98 25.91 -4.23
CA ASP A 54 -14.77 25.75 -5.67
C ASP A 54 -16.00 26.23 -6.45
N ARG A 55 -15.91 26.28 -7.79
CA ARG A 55 -17.05 26.54 -8.66
C ARG A 55 -17.36 25.32 -9.53
N ASP A 56 -18.64 25.00 -9.66
CA ASP A 56 -19.11 24.00 -10.61
C ASP A 56 -19.09 24.53 -12.07
N GLN A 57 -19.49 23.68 -13.02
CA GLN A 57 -19.57 24.03 -14.44
C GLN A 57 -20.60 25.15 -14.75
N ASN A 58 -21.55 25.38 -13.85
CA ASN A 58 -22.56 26.43 -13.96
C ASN A 58 -22.13 27.72 -13.23
N GLY A 59 -20.95 27.73 -12.61
CA GLY A 59 -20.41 28.85 -11.85
C GLY A 59 -20.95 28.98 -10.42
N ASN A 60 -21.72 28.00 -9.93
CA ASN A 60 -22.21 27.96 -8.56
C ASN A 60 -21.07 27.60 -7.60
N LEU A 61 -21.10 28.17 -6.40
CA LEU A 61 -20.16 27.79 -5.33
C LEU A 61 -20.49 26.38 -4.85
N VAL A 62 -19.47 25.54 -4.79
CA VAL A 62 -19.52 24.18 -4.25
C VAL A 62 -18.39 24.00 -3.24
N PHE A 63 -18.53 23.00 -2.37
CA PHE A 63 -17.45 22.65 -1.47
C PHE A 63 -16.24 22.12 -2.26
N PRO A 64 -15.01 22.43 -1.80
CA PRO A 64 -13.83 22.11 -2.57
C PRO A 64 -13.60 20.60 -2.61
N THR A 65 -13.25 20.09 -3.78
CA THR A 65 -12.88 18.68 -3.96
C THR A 65 -11.39 18.60 -4.22
N GLY A 66 -10.67 17.76 -3.46
CA GLY A 66 -9.21 17.74 -3.52
C GLY A 66 -8.63 17.57 -4.92
N ASN A 67 -7.59 18.34 -5.22
CA ASN A 67 -6.92 18.37 -6.52
C ASN A 67 -5.86 17.27 -6.69
N LEU A 68 -5.50 16.51 -5.64
CA LEU A 68 -4.55 15.41 -5.76
C LEU A 68 -5.12 14.32 -6.66
N GLY A 69 -4.38 13.91 -7.69
CA GLY A 69 -4.77 12.79 -8.58
C GLY A 69 -5.08 11.49 -7.82
N ARG A 70 -5.94 10.66 -8.41
CA ARG A 70 -6.23 9.31 -7.89
C ARG A 70 -4.98 8.42 -8.00
N ASN A 71 -4.87 7.42 -7.12
CA ASN A 71 -3.82 6.40 -7.19
C ASN A 71 -2.38 6.96 -7.16
N LEU A 72 -2.20 8.11 -6.50
CA LEU A 72 -0.89 8.74 -6.31
C LEU A 72 -0.13 8.23 -5.08
N GLY A 73 -0.77 7.47 -4.20
CA GLY A 73 -0.06 6.64 -3.22
C GLY A 73 0.54 5.40 -3.86
N MET A 74 1.68 4.93 -3.37
CA MET A 74 2.37 3.74 -3.87
C MET A 74 2.97 2.96 -2.70
N THR A 75 2.74 1.64 -2.64
CA THR A 75 3.50 0.77 -1.72
C THR A 75 4.92 0.52 -2.23
N HIS A 76 5.79 -0.07 -1.41
CA HIS A 76 7.09 -0.55 -1.87
C HIS A 76 6.96 -1.74 -2.82
N SER A 77 8.01 -2.00 -3.60
CA SER A 77 8.08 -3.18 -4.46
C SER A 77 8.05 -4.46 -3.65
N PHE A 78 7.57 -5.53 -4.26
CA PHE A 78 7.53 -6.88 -3.68
C PHE A 78 8.59 -7.77 -4.34
N ALA A 79 9.23 -8.62 -3.55
CA ALA A 79 10.04 -9.72 -4.06
C ALA A 79 10.06 -10.89 -3.07
N SER A 80 9.82 -12.11 -3.56
CA SER A 80 9.95 -13.34 -2.78
C SER A 80 10.60 -14.45 -3.60
N PHE A 81 11.31 -15.34 -2.90
CA PHE A 81 11.83 -16.58 -3.44
C PHE A 81 11.38 -17.73 -2.56
N ASP A 82 10.57 -18.61 -3.14
CA ASP A 82 10.04 -19.80 -2.48
C ASP A 82 10.62 -21.04 -3.17
N LEU A 83 10.91 -22.08 -2.39
CA LEU A 83 11.52 -23.31 -2.85
C LEU A 83 10.87 -24.51 -2.19
N ARG A 84 10.59 -25.53 -3.00
CA ARG A 84 10.18 -26.86 -2.54
C ARG A 84 11.17 -27.91 -3.01
N ILE A 85 11.66 -28.72 -2.09
CA ILE A 85 12.48 -29.89 -2.38
C ILE A 85 11.71 -31.11 -1.87
N ALA A 86 11.63 -32.16 -2.70
CA ALA A 86 11.04 -33.43 -2.30
C ALA A 86 11.98 -34.58 -2.65
N ARG A 87 12.05 -35.59 -1.79
CA ARG A 87 12.84 -36.79 -1.99
C ARG A 87 12.05 -38.03 -1.63
N ALA A 88 11.95 -38.95 -2.58
CA ALA A 88 11.45 -40.30 -2.34
C ALA A 88 12.59 -41.18 -1.81
N ILE A 89 12.34 -41.84 -0.67
CA ILE A 89 13.20 -42.86 -0.08
C ILE A 89 12.44 -44.18 -0.16
N ARG A 90 13.01 -45.17 -0.86
CA ARG A 90 12.40 -46.50 -0.99
C ARG A 90 13.02 -47.45 0.03
N PHE A 91 12.19 -48.15 0.78
CA PHE A 91 12.58 -49.20 1.71
C PHE A 91 12.15 -50.55 1.10
N GLY A 92 13.03 -51.15 0.31
CA GLY A 92 12.73 -52.36 -0.46
C GLY A 92 11.68 -52.11 -1.56
N GLU A 93 10.84 -53.10 -1.82
CA GLU A 93 9.89 -53.11 -2.94
C GLU A 93 8.50 -52.59 -2.58
N ARG A 94 8.11 -52.65 -1.29
CA ARG A 94 6.74 -52.41 -0.83
C ARG A 94 6.54 -51.09 -0.09
N VAL A 95 7.60 -50.53 0.50
CA VAL A 95 7.49 -49.33 1.34
C VAL A 95 8.23 -48.17 0.70
N ARG A 96 7.58 -47.00 0.61
CA ARG A 96 8.17 -45.76 0.12
C ARG A 96 7.80 -44.60 1.04
N LEU A 97 8.77 -43.76 1.36
CA LEU A 97 8.61 -42.53 2.12
C LEU A 97 8.97 -41.34 1.26
N ASP A 98 8.02 -40.44 1.01
CA ASP A 98 8.28 -39.16 0.37
C ASP A 98 8.47 -38.09 1.44
N LEU A 99 9.67 -37.53 1.53
CA LEU A 99 9.99 -36.38 2.36
C LEU A 99 9.87 -35.10 1.55
N ILE A 100 9.27 -34.07 2.12
CA ILE A 100 9.05 -32.76 1.50
C ILE A 100 9.57 -31.69 2.46
N ALA A 101 10.30 -30.72 1.92
CA ALA A 101 10.70 -29.50 2.60
C ALA A 101 10.34 -28.30 1.72
N GLU A 102 9.63 -27.34 2.28
CA GLU A 102 9.19 -26.10 1.65
C GLU A 102 9.74 -24.91 2.43
N GLY A 103 10.24 -23.91 1.72
CA GLY A 103 10.68 -22.64 2.27
C GLY A 103 10.03 -21.50 1.51
N PHE A 104 9.39 -20.59 2.24
CA PHE A 104 8.73 -19.40 1.71
C PHE A 104 9.47 -18.16 2.17
N ASN A 105 9.55 -17.14 1.31
CA ASN A 105 10.33 -15.92 1.55
C ASN A 105 11.75 -16.26 2.05
N LEU A 106 12.47 -17.11 1.30
CA LEU A 106 13.77 -17.65 1.72
C LEU A 106 14.82 -16.58 2.01
N PHE A 107 14.71 -15.39 1.43
CA PHE A 107 15.60 -14.26 1.72
C PHE A 107 15.11 -13.38 2.89
N ASN A 108 13.96 -13.69 3.48
CA ASN A 108 13.33 -12.94 4.57
C ASN A 108 13.20 -11.45 4.27
N ARG A 109 12.82 -11.11 3.03
CA ARG A 109 12.59 -9.73 2.63
C ARG A 109 11.31 -9.23 3.30
N PHE A 110 11.34 -8.02 3.85
CA PHE A 110 10.11 -7.33 4.24
C PHE A 110 9.31 -6.99 2.99
N ASN A 111 8.10 -7.53 2.91
CA ASN A 111 7.20 -7.34 1.79
C ASN A 111 5.97 -6.58 2.30
N GLU A 112 5.89 -5.29 2.00
CA GLU A 112 4.76 -4.44 2.42
C GLU A 112 3.45 -4.94 1.80
N ALA A 113 2.45 -5.22 2.64
CA ALA A 113 1.13 -5.64 2.19
C ALA A 113 0.17 -4.45 2.03
N SER A 114 0.28 -3.44 2.90
CA SER A 114 -0.58 -2.25 2.84
C SER A 114 0.12 -1.04 3.46
N ALA A 115 -0.31 0.14 3.02
CA ALA A 115 0.13 1.44 3.51
C ALA A 115 -1.07 2.23 4.04
N SER A 116 -0.83 3.16 4.96
CA SER A 116 -1.89 4.07 5.41
C SER A 116 -2.34 4.99 4.27
N PRO A 117 -3.65 5.09 3.98
CA PRO A 117 -4.16 5.97 2.94
C PRO A 117 -4.27 7.43 3.42
N PHE A 118 -3.98 7.73 4.69
CA PHE A 118 -4.18 9.07 5.24
C PHE A 118 -3.07 10.03 4.83
N PHE A 119 -3.46 11.21 4.34
CA PHE A 119 -2.50 12.23 3.90
C PHE A 119 -1.53 12.70 5.00
N THR A 120 -1.96 12.64 6.27
CA THR A 120 -1.11 12.96 7.42
C THR A 120 0.05 11.99 7.57
N ASP A 121 -0.22 10.68 7.43
CA ASP A 121 0.82 9.64 7.41
C ASP A 121 1.74 9.80 6.18
N VAL A 122 1.17 10.16 5.02
CA VAL A 122 1.96 10.44 3.81
C VAL A 122 2.92 11.62 4.02
N ASN A 123 2.43 12.73 4.55
CA ASN A 123 3.25 13.91 4.82
C ASN A 123 4.33 13.62 5.87
N ALA A 124 3.99 12.86 6.92
CA ALA A 124 4.93 12.47 7.96
C ALA A 124 6.00 11.50 7.44
N PHE A 125 5.65 10.62 6.50
CA PHE A 125 6.59 9.71 5.85
C PHE A 125 7.55 10.46 4.93
N GLY A 126 7.05 11.45 4.18
CA GLY A 126 7.89 12.45 3.49
C GLY A 126 8.67 11.94 2.27
N GLU A 127 8.44 10.71 1.82
CA GLU A 127 9.13 10.12 0.68
C GLU A 127 8.26 10.03 -0.59
N ARG A 128 8.91 10.13 -1.75
CA ARG A 128 8.27 10.02 -3.06
C ARG A 128 9.09 9.18 -4.04
N THR A 129 8.40 8.57 -4.99
CA THR A 129 9.05 7.94 -6.15
C THR A 129 9.63 9.00 -7.09
N LYS A 130 10.54 8.59 -7.99
CA LYS A 130 11.01 9.46 -9.09
C LYS A 130 9.89 9.97 -10.01
N SER A 131 8.77 9.24 -10.06
CA SER A 131 7.57 9.64 -10.81
C SER A 131 6.63 10.56 -10.03
N GLY A 132 7.01 11.00 -8.83
CA GLY A 132 6.22 11.92 -8.00
C GLY A 132 5.07 11.26 -7.23
N ARG A 133 5.01 9.93 -7.16
CA ARG A 133 4.04 9.21 -6.31
C ARG A 133 4.51 9.21 -4.87
N TYR A 134 3.57 9.17 -3.94
CA TYR A 134 3.83 9.26 -2.51
C TYR A 134 3.97 7.88 -1.90
N PHE A 135 4.97 7.71 -1.05
CA PHE A 135 4.97 6.62 -0.09
C PHE A 135 4.18 7.02 1.15
N SER A 136 3.82 6.03 1.96
CA SER A 136 3.14 6.24 3.24
C SER A 136 3.62 5.19 4.23
N ARG A 137 3.26 5.38 5.50
CA ARG A 137 3.59 4.45 6.57
C ARG A 137 3.00 3.06 6.30
N PRO A 138 3.83 2.00 6.25
CA PRO A 138 3.34 0.63 6.15
C PRO A 138 2.44 0.27 7.32
N THR A 139 1.34 -0.42 7.06
CA THR A 139 0.35 -0.87 8.07
C THR A 139 0.23 -2.38 8.17
N ALA A 140 0.72 -3.11 7.16
CA ALA A 140 0.75 -4.56 7.15
C ALA A 140 1.93 -5.09 6.34
N SER A 141 2.34 -6.32 6.62
CA SER A 141 3.36 -7.07 5.90
C SER A 141 2.78 -8.39 5.41
N PHE A 142 3.30 -8.89 4.29
CA PHE A 142 3.20 -10.30 3.94
C PHE A 142 4.03 -11.16 4.89
N ASP A 143 3.84 -12.47 4.79
CA ASP A 143 4.46 -13.44 5.68
C ASP A 143 5.99 -13.32 5.69
N PRO A 144 6.60 -13.41 6.90
CA PRO A 144 8.04 -13.53 7.03
C PRO A 144 8.53 -14.88 6.47
N ARG A 145 9.82 -15.14 6.54
CA ARG A 145 10.38 -16.46 6.16
C ARG A 145 9.69 -17.58 6.94
N GLN A 146 9.18 -18.57 6.22
CA GLN A 146 8.55 -19.77 6.80
C GLN A 146 9.16 -21.04 6.21
N PHE A 147 9.21 -22.10 7.01
CA PHE A 147 9.60 -23.43 6.57
C PHE A 147 8.51 -24.43 6.94
N GLN A 148 8.18 -25.32 6.00
CA GLN A 148 7.21 -26.40 6.20
C GLN A 148 7.84 -27.73 5.81
N PHE A 149 7.55 -28.77 6.59
CA PHE A 149 8.08 -30.11 6.37
C PHE A 149 6.93 -31.10 6.31
N GLY A 150 7.00 -32.02 5.34
CA GLY A 150 5.99 -33.04 5.11
C GLY A 150 6.61 -34.41 4.92
N ALA A 151 5.88 -35.45 5.31
CA ALA A 151 6.25 -36.83 5.06
C ALA A 151 5.01 -37.61 4.61
N LYS A 152 5.15 -38.45 3.57
CA LYS A 152 4.08 -39.33 3.10
C LYS A 152 4.59 -40.76 2.97
N LEU A 153 3.91 -41.68 3.66
CA LEU A 153 4.22 -43.10 3.65
C LEU A 153 3.29 -43.83 2.67
N TYR A 154 3.88 -44.72 1.86
CA TYR A 154 3.21 -45.64 0.96
C TYR A 154 3.56 -47.07 1.39
N PHE A 155 2.56 -47.94 1.44
CA PHE A 155 2.66 -49.35 1.83
C PHE A 155 1.77 -50.23 0.96
#